data_AF-A0A353GSV4-F1
#
_entry.id   AF-A0A353GSV4-F1
#
_cell.length_a   1.000
_cell.length_b   1.000
_cell.length_c   1.000
_cell.angle_alpha   90.00
_cell.angle_beta   90.00
_cell.angle_gamma   90.00
#
_symmetry.space_group_name_H-M   'P 1'
#
loop_
_entity.id
_entity.type
_entity.pdbx_description
1 polymer ?
#
loop_
_entity_poly.entity_id
_entity_poly.type
_entity_poly.pdbx_seq_one_letter_code
_entity_poly.pdbx_strand_id
1 'polypeptide(L)'
;MNLFSWLLVGHVVGDYLFQIRWMAENKSRKLLPLVVHSAVYTVIVALFALLSGGLSWQGIALIFIAHVILDQRKFLEFWAKTITGTSQIEWLKIALDQSWHILILGLATLFK
;
A
#
# COMPACT_ATOMS: atom_id res chain seq x y z
N MET A 1 -17.17 7.55 -10.52
CA MET A 1 -15.73 7.57 -10.19
C MET A 1 -15.03 6.54 -11.04
N ASN A 2 -13.81 6.79 -11.51
CA ASN A 2 -13.05 5.82 -12.30
C ASN A 2 -12.38 4.77 -11.39
N LEU A 3 -11.79 3.72 -11.98
CA LEU A 3 -11.14 2.63 -11.25
C LEU A 3 -10.11 3.16 -10.25
N PHE A 4 -9.19 4.01 -10.71
CA PHE A 4 -8.15 4.58 -9.86
C PHE A 4 -8.71 5.30 -8.62
N SER A 5 -9.80 6.05 -8.79
CA SER A 5 -10.45 6.76 -7.68
C SER A 5 -11.00 5.79 -6.63
N TRP A 6 -11.56 4.65 -7.04
CA TRP A 6 -12.01 3.61 -6.10
C TRP A 6 -10.85 2.85 -5.46
N LEU A 7 -9.76 2.61 -6.19
CA LEU A 7 -8.54 2.05 -5.61
C LEU A 7 -7.99 2.96 -4.52
N LEU A 8 -7.98 4.28 -4.74
CA LEU A 8 -7.52 5.26 -3.75
C LEU A 8 -8.37 5.24 -2.48
N VAL A 9 -9.70 5.16 -2.62
CA VAL A 9 -10.60 4.98 -1.46
C VAL A 9 -10.30 3.67 -0.74
N GLY A 10 -10.19 2.56 -1.49
CA GLY A 10 -9.85 1.26 -0.96
C GLY A 10 -8.52 1.25 -0.21
N HIS A 11 -7.52 2.01 -0.69
CA HIS A 11 -6.22 2.12 -0.05
C HIS A 11 -6.31 2.79 1.32
N VAL A 12 -6.96 3.95 1.43
CA VAL A 12 -7.11 4.64 2.72
C VAL A 12 -7.94 3.79 3.69
N VAL A 13 -8.99 3.13 3.21
CA VAL A 13 -9.81 2.24 4.03
C VAL A 13 -8.98 1.03 4.50
N GLY A 14 -8.24 0.39 3.61
CA GLY A 14 -7.41 -0.78 3.92
C GLY A 14 -6.27 -0.47 4.89
N ASP A 15 -5.54 0.62 4.66
CA ASP A 15 -4.35 0.97 5.45
C ASP A 15 -4.65 1.57 6.82
N TYR A 16 -5.78 2.28 6.96
CA TYR A 16 -6.08 2.98 8.20
C TYR A 16 -7.28 2.39 8.96
N LEU A 17 -8.40 2.12 8.28
CA LEU A 17 -9.61 1.67 8.97
C LEU A 17 -9.56 0.17 9.33
N PHE A 18 -8.91 -0.65 8.49
CA PHE A 18 -8.80 -2.09 8.70
C PHE A 18 -7.45 -2.53 9.30
N GLN A 19 -6.50 -1.60 9.48
CA GLN A 19 -5.24 -1.88 10.15
C GLN A 19 -5.39 -1.81 11.67
N ILE A 20 -5.48 -2.96 12.32
CA ILE A 20 -5.52 -3.04 13.79
C ILE A 20 -4.13 -2.82 14.41
N ARG A 21 -4.10 -2.47 15.71
CA ARG A 21 -2.87 -2.20 16.47
C ARG A 21 -1.78 -3.27 16.30
N TRP A 22 -2.14 -4.55 16.36
CA TRP A 22 -1.19 -5.65 16.20
C TRP A 22 -0.44 -5.60 14.85
N MET A 23 -1.14 -5.27 13.76
CA MET A 23 -0.53 -5.11 12.44
C MET A 23 0.42 -3.91 12.44
N ALA A 24 -0.08 -2.75 12.88
CA ALA A 24 0.66 -1.49 12.85
C ALA A 24 1.99 -1.56 13.64
N GLU A 25 1.96 -2.16 14.84
CA GLU A 25 3.13 -2.24 15.72
C GLU A 25 4.17 -3.28 15.28
N ASN A 26 3.76 -4.31 14.53
CA ASN A 26 4.60 -5.47 14.27
C ASN A 26 4.99 -5.67 12.78
N LYS A 27 4.30 -5.05 11.81
CA LYS A 27 4.52 -5.31 10.36
C LYS A 27 5.94 -5.02 9.88
N SER A 28 6.64 -4.08 10.52
CA SER A 28 8.04 -3.78 10.19
C SER A 28 9.06 -4.79 10.74
N ARG A 29 8.66 -5.66 11.69
CA ARG A 29 9.57 -6.56 12.43
C ARG A 29 9.24 -8.03 12.25
N LYS A 30 8.00 -8.38 11.94
CA LYS A 30 7.51 -9.75 11.88
C LYS A 30 6.78 -9.99 10.56
N LEU A 31 7.06 -11.14 9.94
CA LEU A 31 6.49 -11.50 8.64
C LEU A 31 4.97 -11.74 8.70
N LEU A 32 4.46 -12.38 9.75
CA LEU A 32 3.04 -12.70 9.86
C LEU A 32 2.15 -11.44 9.89
N PRO A 33 2.37 -10.45 10.77
CA PRO A 33 1.61 -9.18 10.73
C PRO A 33 1.73 -8.44 9.40
N LEU A 34 2.91 -8.47 8.76
CA LEU A 34 3.12 -7.87 7.45
C LEU A 34 2.23 -8.52 6.38
N VAL A 35 2.32 -9.84 6.23
CA VAL A 35 1.56 -10.58 5.22
C VAL A 35 0.06 -10.49 5.47
N VAL A 36 -0.37 -10.58 6.73
CA VAL A 36 -1.80 -10.45 7.09
C VAL A 36 -2.31 -9.04 6.77
N HIS A 37 -1.54 -8.00 7.11
CA HIS A 37 -1.92 -6.63 6.76
C HIS A 37 -1.99 -6.43 5.25
N SER A 38 -0.95 -6.81 4.51
CA SER A 38 -0.95 -6.71 3.04
C SER A 38 -2.11 -7.50 2.41
N ALA A 39 -2.49 -8.65 2.97
CA ALA A 39 -3.62 -9.44 2.49
C ALA A 39 -4.96 -8.73 2.75
N VAL A 40 -5.18 -8.24 3.98
CA VAL A 40 -6.38 -7.47 4.34
C VAL A 40 -6.49 -6.23 3.46
N TYR A 41 -5.42 -5.46 3.35
CA TYR A 41 -5.32 -4.29 2.48
C TYR A 41 -5.72 -4.63 1.03
N THR A 42 -5.10 -5.66 0.45
CA THR A 42 -5.33 -6.05 -0.95
C THR A 42 -6.78 -6.49 -1.16
N VAL A 43 -7.36 -7.23 -0.20
CA VAL A 43 -8.78 -7.63 -0.26
C VAL A 43 -9.69 -6.40 -0.25
N ILE A 44 -9.45 -5.43 0.64
CA ILE A 44 -10.24 -4.20 0.68
C ILE A 44 -10.12 -3.43 -0.64
N VAL A 45 -8.90 -3.21 -1.15
CA VAL A 45 -8.68 -2.52 -2.43
C VAL A 45 -9.38 -3.24 -3.59
N ALA A 46 -9.29 -4.58 -3.65
CA ALA A 46 -9.95 -5.37 -4.68
C ALA A 46 -11.48 -5.28 -4.58
N LEU A 47 -12.06 -5.28 -3.38
CA LEU A 47 -13.50 -5.10 -3.19
C LEU A 47 -13.97 -3.74 -3.69
N PHE A 48 -13.23 -2.67 -3.42
CA PHE A 48 -13.54 -1.34 -3.96
C PHE A 48 -13.36 -1.28 -5.48
N ALA A 49 -12.39 -2.01 -6.04
CA ALA A 49 -12.19 -2.09 -7.49
C ALA A 49 -13.43 -2.64 -8.22
N LEU A 50 -14.17 -3.58 -7.61
CA LEU A 50 -15.40 -4.15 -8.19
C LEU A 50 -16.45 -3.09 -8.53
N LEU A 51 -16.45 -1.95 -7.84
CA LEU A 51 -17.35 -0.82 -8.11
C LEU A 51 -17.05 -0.10 -9.44
N SER A 52 -15.95 -0.45 -10.11
CA SER A 52 -15.55 0.08 -11.41
C SER A 52 -14.94 -0.99 -12.33
N GLY A 53 -15.48 -2.22 -12.28
CA GLY A 53 -15.12 -3.30 -13.20
C GLY A 53 -14.05 -4.28 -12.70
N GLY A 54 -13.49 -4.04 -11.51
CA GLY A 54 -12.52 -4.93 -10.89
C GLY A 54 -11.06 -4.66 -11.27
N LEU A 55 -10.18 -5.51 -10.78
CA LEU A 55 -8.76 -5.55 -11.11
C LEU A 55 -8.42 -6.90 -11.74
N SER A 56 -7.49 -6.88 -12.70
CA SER A 56 -6.88 -8.11 -13.22
C SER A 56 -6.07 -8.83 -12.13
N TRP A 57 -5.82 -10.13 -12.32
CA TRP A 57 -5.04 -10.92 -11.35
C TRP A 57 -3.61 -10.39 -11.22
N GLN A 58 -3.04 -9.86 -12.31
CA GLN A 58 -1.75 -9.21 -12.35
C GLN A 58 -1.75 -7.91 -11.55
N GLY A 59 -2.82 -7.10 -11.65
CA GLY A 59 -2.99 -5.88 -10.85
C GLY A 59 -3.10 -6.19 -9.35
N ILE A 60 -3.86 -7.22 -8.98
CA ILE A 60 -3.98 -7.69 -7.58
C ILE A 60 -2.62 -8.16 -7.06
N ALA A 61 -1.91 -8.98 -7.83
CA ALA A 61 -0.58 -9.47 -7.45
C ALA A 61 0.43 -8.34 -7.28
N LEU A 62 0.42 -7.35 -8.18
CA LEU A 62 1.28 -6.17 -8.08
C LEU A 62 1.02 -5.41 -6.79
N ILE A 63 -0.24 -5.13 -6.47
CA ILE A 63 -0.64 -4.41 -5.25
C ILE A 63 -0.16 -5.17 -4.02
N PHE A 64 -0.45 -6.47 -3.92
CA PHE A 64 -0.05 -7.27 -2.75
C PHE A 64 1.46 -7.32 -2.56
N ILE A 65 2.21 -7.64 -3.62
CA ILE A 65 3.68 -7.78 -3.55
C ILE A 65 4.32 -6.44 -3.21
N ALA A 66 3.88 -5.35 -3.86
CA ALA A 66 4.40 -4.02 -3.58
C ALA A 66 4.12 -3.61 -2.14
N HIS A 67 2.91 -3.86 -1.62
CA HIS A 67 2.55 -3.57 -0.23
C HIS A 67 3.48 -4.27 0.76
N VAL A 68 3.74 -5.57 0.54
CA VAL A 68 4.68 -6.34 1.37
C VAL A 68 6.09 -5.73 1.34
N ILE A 69 6.57 -5.25 0.19
CA ILE A 69 7.91 -4.66 0.05
C ILE A 69 7.99 -3.28 0.71
N LEU A 70 7.01 -2.41 0.45
CA LEU A 70 6.99 -1.04 0.96
C LEU A 70 6.88 -1.01 2.48
N ASP A 71 5.99 -1.83 3.06
CA ASP A 71 5.75 -1.85 4.51
C ASP A 71 6.89 -2.44 5.35
N GLN A 72 7.87 -3.10 4.73
CA GLN A 72 9.12 -3.48 5.40
C GLN A 72 9.99 -2.27 5.75
N ARG A 73 9.66 -1.06 5.28
CA ARG A 73 10.35 0.22 5.49
C ARG A 73 11.78 0.31 4.96
N LYS A 74 12.46 -0.80 4.64
CA LYS A 74 13.85 -0.79 4.15
C LYS A 74 14.02 0.08 2.90
N PHE A 75 13.13 -0.08 1.93
CA PHE A 75 13.13 0.72 0.70
C PHE A 75 12.86 2.20 0.99
N LEU A 76 11.87 2.49 1.84
CA LEU A 76 11.48 3.86 2.18
C LEU A 76 12.57 4.58 2.99
N GLU A 77 13.21 3.91 3.94
CA GLU A 77 14.33 4.46 4.71
C GLU A 77 15.53 4.75 3.79
N PHE A 78 15.83 3.86 2.85
CA PHE A 78 16.84 4.12 1.82
C PHE A 78 16.48 5.35 0.97
N TRP A 79 15.24 5.43 0.48
CA TRP A 79 14.80 6.53 -0.36
C TRP A 79 14.80 7.86 0.40
N ALA A 80 14.28 7.87 1.62
CA ALA A 80 14.23 9.02 2.51
C ALA A 80 15.64 9.51 2.88
N LYS A 81 16.60 8.62 3.06
CA LYS A 81 17.98 8.98 3.40
C LYS A 81 18.79 9.44 2.19
N THR A 82 18.69 8.71 1.08
CA THR A 82 19.62 8.86 -0.06
C THR A 82 19.09 9.78 -1.14
N ILE A 83 17.78 9.77 -1.39
CA ILE A 83 17.17 10.48 -2.53
C ILE A 83 16.58 11.81 -2.10
N THR A 84 15.71 11.80 -1.08
CA THR A 84 14.99 13.03 -0.67
C THR A 84 15.67 13.76 0.49
N GLY A 85 16.53 13.08 1.26
CA GLY A 85 17.16 13.67 2.45
C GLY A 85 16.18 13.95 3.60
N THR A 86 14.99 13.33 3.59
CA THR A 86 13.89 13.58 4.54
C THR A 86 13.83 12.58 5.71
N SER A 87 14.84 11.72 5.88
CA SER A 87 14.87 10.67 6.90
C SER A 87 14.59 11.12 8.35
N GLN A 88 14.88 12.39 8.69
CA GLN A 88 14.67 12.96 10.03
C GLN A 88 13.28 13.62 10.20
N ILE A 89 12.45 13.67 9.15
CA ILE A 89 11.15 14.36 9.16
C ILE A 89 10.04 13.32 9.04
N GLU A 90 9.42 12.95 10.16
CA GLU A 90 8.51 11.79 10.24
C GLU A 90 7.30 11.92 9.31
N TRP A 91 6.64 13.08 9.26
CA TRP A 91 5.47 13.28 8.40
C TRP A 91 5.82 13.15 6.91
N LEU A 92 7.04 13.52 6.50
CA LEU A 92 7.51 13.34 5.13
C LEU A 92 7.78 11.88 4.81
N LYS A 93 8.19 11.06 5.79
CA LYS A 93 8.30 9.60 5.58
C LYS A 93 6.92 8.97 5.38
N ILE A 94 5.91 9.41 6.13
CA ILE A 94 4.52 8.98 5.92
C ILE A 94 4.03 9.42 4.53
N ALA A 95 4.24 10.68 4.14
CA ALA A 95 3.84 11.16 2.82
C ALA A 95 4.55 10.40 1.68
N LEU A 96 5.85 10.09 1.86
CA LEU A 96 6.62 9.29 0.91
C LEU A 96 6.06 7.87 0.80
N ASP A 97 5.79 7.22 1.93
CA ASP A 97 5.17 5.89 2.01
C ASP A 97 3.85 5.85 1.23
N GLN A 98 2.93 6.77 1.53
CA GLN A 98 1.61 6.81 0.88
C GLN A 98 1.72 7.14 -0.62
N SER A 99 2.67 7.99 -1.01
CA SER A 99 2.91 8.32 -2.42
C SER A 99 3.32 7.09 -3.24
N TRP A 100 4.17 6.22 -2.68
CA TRP A 100 4.56 4.97 -3.33
C TRP A 100 3.37 4.02 -3.48
N HIS A 101 2.55 3.87 -2.45
CA HIS A 101 1.34 3.06 -2.54
C HIS A 101 0.38 3.57 -3.63
N ILE A 102 0.12 4.88 -3.67
CA ILE A 102 -0.73 5.51 -4.68
C ILE A 102 -0.17 5.30 -6.10
N LEU A 103 1.15 5.43 -6.29
CA LEU A 103 1.80 5.15 -7.57
C LEU A 103 1.54 3.71 -8.02
N ILE A 104 1.67 2.74 -7.12
CA ILE A 104 1.39 1.33 -7.40
C ILE A 104 -0.08 1.12 -7.81
N LEU A 105 -1.04 1.78 -7.17
CA LEU A 105 -2.44 1.71 -7.58
C LEU A 105 -2.64 2.21 -9.02
N GLY A 106 -1.98 3.33 -9.36
CA GLY A 106 -1.99 3.86 -10.72
C GLY A 106 -1.45 2.84 -11.73
N LEU A 107 -0.29 2.24 -11.44
CA LEU A 107 0.31 1.21 -12.29
C LEU A 107 -0.57 -0.05 -12.40
N ALA A 108 -1.25 -0.44 -11.32
CA ALA A 108 -2.14 -1.59 -11.31
C ALA A 108 -3.32 -1.42 -12.29
N THR A 109 -3.76 -0.19 -12.56
CA THR A 109 -4.81 0.08 -13.56
C THR A 109 -4.40 -0.17 -15.00
N LEU A 110 -3.10 -0.33 -15.28
CA LEU A 110 -2.59 -0.57 -16.63
C LEU A 110 -2.73 -2.04 -17.07
N PHE A 111 -2.95 -2.96 -16.13
CA PHE A 111 -3.11 -4.39 -16.41
C PHE A 111 -4.57 -4.70 -16.71
N LYS A 112 -4.84 -5.18 -17.92
CA LYS A 112 -6.17 -5.64 -18.36
C LYS A 112 -6.40 -7.10 -17.98
#